data_AF-A0A935GPD4-F1
#
_entry.id   AF-A0A935GPD4-F1
#
_cell.length_a   1.000
_cell.length_b   1.000
_cell.length_c   1.000
_cell.angle_alpha   90.00
_cell.angle_beta   90.00
_cell.angle_gamma   90.00
#
_symmetry.space_group_name_H-M   'P 1'
#
loop_
_entity.id
_entity.type
_entity.pdbx_description
1 polymer ?
#
loop_
_entity_poly.entity_id
_entity_poly.type
_entity_poly.pdbx_seq_one_letter_code
_entity_poly.pdbx_strand_id
1 'polypeptide(L)'
;MNAIAERVHLIERIAHDDEPTRRMLDKVIDFLLEKDRKKLARFREELTAFEQQYRMSTAEFQQGFDSGKLGDAPQWFDWDGLAAIVASLEAKLNAVDAGRE
;
A
#
# COMPACT_ATOMS: atom_id res chain seq x y z
N MET A 1 3.60 -15.12 -13.42
CA MET A 1 2.50 -15.97 -12.93
C MET A 1 2.11 -15.49 -11.54
N ASN A 2 0.94 -14.88 -11.41
CA ASN A 2 0.48 -14.29 -10.16
C ASN A 2 -0.26 -15.36 -9.36
N ALA A 3 0.41 -16.00 -8.40
CA ALA A 3 -0.12 -17.11 -7.60
C ALA A 3 -1.42 -16.78 -6.83
N ILE A 4 -1.71 -15.49 -6.64
CA ILE A 4 -2.98 -15.04 -6.05
C ILE A 4 -4.12 -15.18 -7.06
N ALA A 5 -3.89 -14.86 -8.34
CA ALA A 5 -4.90 -15.00 -9.38
C ALA A 5 -5.30 -16.47 -9.62
N GLU A 6 -4.33 -17.40 -9.57
CA GLU A 6 -4.61 -18.85 -9.67
C GLU A 6 -5.45 -19.35 -8.50
N ARG A 7 -5.16 -18.88 -7.27
CA ARG A 7 -5.92 -19.28 -6.08
C ARG A 7 -7.33 -18.71 -6.07
N VAL A 8 -7.52 -17.47 -6.54
CA VAL A 8 -8.84 -16.84 -6.70
C VAL A 8 -9.69 -17.62 -7.70
N HIS A 9 -9.17 -17.95 -8.88
CA HIS A 9 -9.90 -18.75 -9.86
C HIS A 9 -10.22 -20.18 -9.39
N LEU A 10 -9.34 -20.80 -8.59
CA LEU A 10 -9.62 -22.11 -8.01
C LEU A 10 -10.77 -22.02 -7.00
N ILE A 11 -10.82 -20.96 -6.21
CA ILE A 11 -11.90 -20.72 -5.23
C ILE A 11 -13.22 -20.42 -5.95
N GLU A 12 -13.23 -19.59 -6.99
CA GLU A 12 -14.43 -19.33 -7.82
C GLU A 12 -14.99 -20.61 -8.46
N ARG A 13 -14.10 -21.51 -8.90
CA ARG A 13 -14.52 -22.77 -9.54
C ARG A 13 -15.07 -23.80 -8.55
N ILE A 14 -14.65 -23.75 -7.28
CA ILE A 14 -15.09 -24.68 -6.23
C ILE A 14 -16.31 -24.12 -5.49
N ALA A 15 -16.39 -22.80 -5.33
CA ALA A 15 -17.52 -22.08 -4.76
C ALA A 15 -18.64 -21.92 -5.79
N HIS A 16 -19.22 -23.04 -6.24
CA HIS A 16 -20.49 -22.98 -6.95
C HIS A 16 -21.57 -22.54 -5.94
N ASP A 17 -21.81 -21.22 -5.90
CA ASP A 17 -22.94 -20.55 -5.25
C ASP A 17 -23.17 -20.85 -3.75
N ASP A 18 -22.09 -20.98 -2.97
CA ASP A 18 -22.19 -21.06 -1.51
C ASP A 18 -21.99 -19.66 -0.90
N GLU A 19 -23.11 -18.98 -0.63
CA GLU A 19 -23.20 -17.71 0.12
C GLU A 19 -22.32 -17.66 1.40
N PRO A 20 -22.21 -18.75 2.21
CA PRO A 20 -21.26 -18.81 3.32
C PRO A 20 -19.79 -18.62 2.89
N THR A 21 -19.38 -19.27 1.79
CA THR A 21 -18.03 -19.15 1.25
C THR A 21 -17.76 -17.73 0.75
N ARG A 22 -18.70 -17.10 0.05
CA ARG A 22 -18.60 -15.70 -0.37
C ARG A 22 -18.43 -14.76 0.82
N ARG A 23 -19.25 -14.92 1.86
CA ARG A 23 -19.17 -14.12 3.10
C ARG A 23 -17.85 -14.32 3.83
N MET A 24 -17.30 -15.54 3.82
CA MET A 24 -15.99 -15.81 4.40
C MET A 24 -14.88 -15.08 3.63
N LEU A 25 -14.94 -15.10 2.29
CA LEU A 25 -13.99 -14.37 1.45
C LEU A 25 -14.07 -12.85 1.71
N ASP A 26 -15.27 -12.28 1.81
CA ASP A 26 -15.46 -10.85 2.13
C ASP A 26 -14.80 -10.49 3.47
N LYS A 27 -15.04 -11.30 4.52
CA LYS A 27 -14.39 -11.09 5.83
C LYS A 27 -12.86 -11.17 5.78
N VAL A 28 -12.32 -12.09 4.99
CA VAL A 28 -10.86 -12.21 4.81
C VAL A 28 -10.32 -10.98 4.09
N ILE A 29 -11.01 -10.52 3.04
CA ILE A 29 -10.63 -9.30 2.32
C ILE A 29 -10.67 -8.09 3.26
N ASP A 30 -11.76 -7.91 4.03
CA ASP A 30 -11.89 -6.81 4.99
C ASP A 30 -10.78 -6.82 6.03
N PHE A 31 -10.44 -8.00 6.57
CA PHE A 31 -9.33 -8.14 7.51
C PHE A 31 -7.98 -7.76 6.89
N LEU A 32 -7.72 -8.17 5.65
CA LEU A 32 -6.50 -7.82 4.93
C LEU A 32 -6.44 -6.32 4.63
N LEU A 33 -7.57 -5.70 4.27
CA LEU A 33 -7.68 -4.26 4.04
C LEU A 33 -7.43 -3.47 5.33
N GLU A 34 -8.01 -3.89 6.45
CA GLU A 34 -7.78 -3.23 7.74
C GLU A 34 -6.29 -3.30 8.13
N LYS A 35 -5.65 -4.45 7.91
CA LYS A 35 -4.22 -4.62 8.16
C LYS A 35 -3.38 -3.70 7.27
N ASP A 36 -3.70 -3.58 5.98
CA ASP A 36 -2.98 -2.70 5.07
C ASP A 36 -3.23 -1.21 5.40
N ARG A 37 -4.45 -0.84 5.82
CA ARG A 37 -4.77 0.51 6.33
C ARG A 37 -3.99 0.86 7.59
N LYS A 38 -3.86 -0.07 8.55
CA LYS A 38 -3.03 0.11 9.76
C LYS A 38 -1.55 0.30 9.42
N LYS A 39 -1.02 -0.48 8.47
CA LYS A 39 0.36 -0.29 7.98
C LYS A 39 0.56 1.06 7.32
N LEU A 40 -0.38 1.47 6.47
CA LEU A 40 -0.34 2.77 5.81
C LEU A 40 -0.31 3.92 6.84
N ALA A 41 -1.16 3.84 7.87
CA ALA A 41 -1.18 4.84 8.94
C ALA A 41 0.19 4.96 9.62
N ARG A 42 0.80 3.82 10.00
CA ARG A 42 2.14 3.79 10.60
C ARG A 42 3.20 4.40 9.68
N PHE A 43 3.24 4.01 8.41
CA PHE A 43 4.23 4.54 7.47
C PHE A 43 4.04 6.03 7.19
N ARG A 44 2.81 6.53 7.19
CA ARG A 44 2.53 7.97 7.11
C ARG A 44 3.05 8.73 8.34
N GLU A 45 2.95 8.16 9.54
CA GLU A 45 3.55 8.75 10.74
C GLU A 45 5.08 8.81 10.63
N GLU A 46 5.72 7.71 10.17
CA GLU A 46 7.17 7.67 9.93
C GLU A 46 7.59 8.72 8.88
N LEU A 47 6.81 8.87 7.81
CA LEU A 47 7.04 9.85 6.74
C LEU A 47 6.86 11.29 7.25
N THR A 48 5.88 11.53 8.12
CA THR A 48 5.69 12.82 8.79
C THR A 48 6.87 13.18 9.69
N ALA A 49 7.50 12.18 10.34
CA ALA A 49 8.70 12.42 11.14
C ALA A 49 9.88 12.87 10.26
N PHE A 50 10.06 12.29 9.07
CA PHE A 50 11.02 12.78 8.09
C PHE A 50 10.71 14.22 7.65
N GLU A 51 9.45 14.50 7.31
CA GLU A 51 9.04 15.84 6.88
C GLU A 51 9.33 16.90 7.95
N GLN A 52 9.08 16.58 9.22
CA GLN A 52 9.38 17.47 10.34
C GLN A 52 10.89 17.60 10.59
N GLN A 53 11.64 16.49 10.53
CA GLN A 53 13.08 16.46 10.77
C GLN A 53 13.83 17.33 9.75
N TYR A 54 13.44 17.25 8.48
CA TYR A 54 14.09 17.97 7.39
C TYR A 54 13.36 19.25 6.97
N ARG A 55 12.22 19.56 7.61
CA ARG A 55 11.34 20.71 7.31
C ARG A 55 11.01 20.84 5.82
N MET A 56 10.72 19.71 5.21
CA MET A 56 10.49 19.57 3.77
C MET A 56 9.38 18.57 3.58
N SER A 57 8.37 18.88 2.76
CA SER A 57 7.34 17.91 2.43
C SER A 57 7.92 16.78 1.57
N THR A 58 7.28 15.61 1.60
CA THR A 58 7.72 14.48 0.77
C THR A 58 7.68 14.80 -0.72
N ALA A 59 6.76 15.67 -1.17
CA ALA A 59 6.72 16.15 -2.55
C ALA A 59 7.95 17.01 -2.91
N GLU A 60 8.36 17.91 -2.02
CA GLU A 60 9.58 18.71 -2.20
C GLU A 60 10.84 17.84 -2.15
N PHE A 61 10.86 16.86 -1.24
CA PHE A 61 11.92 15.86 -1.14
C PHE A 61 12.08 15.10 -2.47
N GLN A 62 11.00 14.55 -3.02
CA GLN A 62 11.03 13.80 -4.28
C GLN A 62 11.56 14.65 -5.43
N GLN A 63 11.12 15.90 -5.55
CA GLN A 63 11.64 16.81 -6.57
C GLN A 63 13.15 17.08 -6.41
N GLY A 64 13.62 17.21 -5.17
CA GLY A 64 15.06 17.37 -4.85
C GLY A 64 15.88 16.11 -5.10
N PHE A 65 15.29 14.94 -4.84
CA PHE A 65 15.91 13.62 -5.00
C PHE A 65 16.05 13.27 -6.49
N ASP A 66 14.97 13.41 -7.26
CA ASP A 66 14.95 13.17 -8.70
C ASP A 66 15.88 14.12 -9.49
N SER A 67 16.06 15.34 -8.98
CA SER A 67 17.01 16.30 -9.56
C SER A 67 18.47 16.06 -9.18
N GLY A 68 18.76 15.04 -8.36
CA GLY A 68 20.10 14.70 -7.87
C GLY A 68 20.72 15.75 -6.95
N LYS A 69 19.90 16.67 -6.40
CA LYS A 69 20.36 17.71 -5.47
C LYS A 69 20.56 17.17 -4.07
N LEU A 70 19.79 16.16 -3.71
CA LEU A 70 19.99 15.38 -2.50
C LEU A 70 21.02 14.32 -2.86
N GLY A 71 22.27 14.50 -2.39
CA GLY A 71 23.37 13.57 -2.67
C GLY A 71 23.11 12.17 -2.11
N ASP A 72 24.15 11.32 -2.04
CA ASP A 72 23.96 9.88 -1.78
C ASP A 72 23.83 9.48 -0.30
N ALA A 73 23.20 10.33 0.52
CA ALA A 73 23.07 10.01 1.94
C ALA A 73 22.01 8.91 2.15
N PRO A 74 22.28 7.88 2.97
CA PRO A 74 21.38 6.73 3.15
C PRO A 74 19.95 7.12 3.56
N GLN A 75 19.81 8.16 4.37
CA GLN A 75 18.51 8.66 4.83
C GLN A 75 17.57 9.09 3.69
N TRP A 76 18.11 9.50 2.54
CA TRP A 76 17.29 9.90 1.40
C TRP A 76 16.71 8.69 0.70
N PHE A 77 17.47 7.60 0.59
CA PHE A 77 16.97 6.32 0.08
C PHE A 77 15.93 5.71 1.03
N ASP A 78 16.12 5.84 2.35
CA ASP A 78 15.14 5.39 3.33
C ASP A 78 13.82 6.17 3.21
N TRP A 79 13.89 7.49 3.05
CA TRP A 79 12.70 8.33 2.86
C TRP A 79 12.01 8.04 1.51
N ASP A 80 12.76 7.94 0.42
CA ASP A 80 12.21 7.58 -0.90
C ASP A 80 11.53 6.21 -0.88
N GLY A 81 12.18 5.21 -0.30
CA GLY A 81 11.61 3.88 -0.14
C GLY A 81 10.32 3.90 0.68
N LEU A 82 10.29 4.66 1.78
CA LEU A 82 9.10 4.82 2.60
C LEU A 82 7.95 5.51 1.83
N ALA A 83 8.27 6.58 1.09
CA ALA A 83 7.30 7.29 0.25
C ALA A 83 6.71 6.38 -0.84
N ALA A 84 7.55 5.56 -1.49
CA ALA A 84 7.11 4.59 -2.47
C ALA A 84 6.20 3.49 -1.87
N ILE A 85 6.50 3.03 -0.65
CA ILE A 85 5.65 2.07 0.06
C ILE A 85 4.28 2.67 0.37
N VAL A 86 4.23 3.90 0.86
CA VAL A 86 2.98 4.63 1.15
C VAL A 86 2.14 4.77 -0.12
N ALA A 87 2.74 5.26 -1.21
CA ALA A 87 2.04 5.44 -2.49
C ALA A 87 1.49 4.10 -3.05
N SER A 88 2.27 3.02 -2.94
CA SER A 88 1.85 1.68 -3.38
C SER A 88 0.68 1.13 -2.54
N LEU A 89 0.71 1.31 -1.22
CA LEU A 89 -0.39 0.91 -0.34
C LEU A 89 -1.66 1.72 -0.60
N GLU A 90 -1.54 3.03 -0.85
CA GLU A 90 -2.67 3.88 -1.22
C GLU A 90 -3.28 3.46 -2.55
N ALA A 91 -2.46 3.25 -3.58
CA ALA A 91 -2.92 2.77 -4.89
C ALA A 91 -3.66 1.43 -4.77
N LYS A 92 -3.13 0.50 -3.97
CA LYS A 92 -3.75 -0.80 -3.72
C LYS A 92 -5.10 -0.66 -3.01
N LEU A 93 -5.20 0.17 -1.98
CA LEU A 93 -6.46 0.38 -1.25
C LEU A 93 -7.51 1.04 -2.15
N ASN A 94 -7.14 2.08 -2.90
CA ASN A 94 -8.04 2.75 -3.84
C ASN A 94 -8.56 1.81 -4.93
N ALA A 95 -7.72 0.93 -5.47
CA ALA A 95 -8.14 -0.04 -6.48
C ALA A 95 -9.17 -1.05 -5.94
N VAL A 96 -9.08 -1.42 -4.66
CA VAL A 96 -10.04 -2.33 -4.03
C VAL A 96 -11.34 -1.61 -3.68
N ASP A 97 -11.26 -0.37 -3.18
CA ASP A 97 -12.46 0.43 -2.90
C ASP A 97 -13.24 0.73 -4.21
N ALA A 98 -12.56 1.09 -5.30
CA ALA A 98 -13.18 1.32 -6.62
C ALA A 98 -13.78 0.07 -7.28
N GLY A 99 -13.29 -1.13 -6.95
CA GLY A 99 -13.85 -2.40 -7.43
C GLY A 99 -15.06 -2.89 -6.63
N ARG A 100 -15.42 -2.20 -5.54
CA ARG A 100 -16.56 -2.52 -4.66
C ARG A 100 -17.76 -1.57 -4.83
N GLU A 101 -17.60 -0.45 -5.53
CA GLU A 101 -18.68 0.46 -5.95
C GLU A 101 -19.42 -0.07 -7.19
#